data_AF-A0A9E5KFT4-F1
#
_entry.id   AF-A0A9E5KFT4-F1
#
_cell.length_a   1.000
_cell.length_b   1.000
_cell.length_c   1.000
_cell.angle_alpha   90.00
_cell.angle_beta   90.00
_cell.angle_gamma   90.00
#
_symmetry.space_group_name_H-M   'P 1'
#
loop_
_entity.id
_entity.type
_entity.pdbx_description
1 polymer ?
#
loop_
_entity_poly.entity_id
_entity_poly.type
_entity_poly.pdbx_seq_one_letter_code
_entity_poly.pdbx_strand_id
1 'polypeptide(L)'
;WGGAGFGAGLWVGATWGSLVPFCGFSSFPVYYDYGTSVVYSANSVTVQGESVGTPQQYSQQATAIASTGSKATEDPMETWQSLGVFAMVRAEEKDPSNYLQLAVNKDGILRGSYYNSIEDNTSKVKGAVDKKTQRAAWTIGDKAKPVYEAGILNLTREQTTVLVHKADDKTEQLLLFRIKPEDNNNGADAPK
;
A
#
# COMPACT_ATOMS: atom_id res chain seq x y z
N TRP A 1 -9.44 0.51 -15.63
CA TRP A 1 -8.12 -0.09 -15.29
C TRP A 1 -7.80 -1.38 -16.06
N GLY A 2 -8.11 -1.42 -17.35
CA GLY A 2 -7.63 -2.47 -18.26
C GLY A 2 -7.56 -1.82 -19.64
N GLY A 3 -6.37 -1.72 -20.23
CA GLY A 3 -6.25 -1.18 -21.60
C GLY A 3 -4.91 -0.58 -22.00
N ALA A 4 -4.07 -0.11 -21.08
CA ALA A 4 -2.73 0.37 -21.45
C ALA A 4 -1.67 -0.52 -20.81
N GLY A 5 -0.82 -1.10 -21.67
CA GLY A 5 0.09 -2.18 -21.36
C GLY A 5 1.05 -1.85 -20.23
N PHE A 6 0.94 -2.64 -19.19
CA PHE A 6 1.89 -2.63 -18.11
C PHE A 6 2.91 -3.74 -18.35
N GLY A 7 4.00 -3.42 -19.06
CA GLY A 7 5.13 -4.31 -19.24
C GLY A 7 5.83 -4.64 -17.90
N ALA A 8 6.96 -5.36 -17.97
CA ALA A 8 7.77 -5.84 -16.83
C ALA A 8 8.04 -4.82 -15.69
N GLY A 9 7.91 -3.51 -15.95
CA GLY A 9 8.03 -2.42 -14.98
C GLY A 9 6.97 -2.37 -13.87
N LEU A 10 5.90 -3.18 -13.89
CA LEU A 10 4.96 -3.26 -12.75
C LEU A 10 5.57 -3.86 -11.51
N TRP A 11 6.40 -4.88 -11.68
CA TRP A 11 7.02 -5.60 -10.57
C TRP A 11 8.12 -4.76 -9.91
N VAL A 12 8.71 -3.84 -10.67
CA VAL A 12 9.69 -2.88 -10.18
C VAL A 12 8.96 -1.77 -9.43
N GLY A 13 8.99 -1.83 -8.10
CA GLY A 13 8.46 -0.77 -7.26
C GLY A 13 9.27 0.52 -7.34
N ALA A 14 8.59 1.64 -7.19
CA ALA A 14 9.20 2.95 -7.07
C ALA A 14 10.18 3.01 -5.90
N THR A 15 11.25 3.79 -6.08
CA THR A 15 12.15 4.17 -5.00
C THR A 15 11.68 5.46 -4.35
N TRP A 16 12.05 5.71 -3.09
CA TRP A 16 11.76 6.99 -2.43
C TRP A 16 12.24 8.20 -3.23
N GLY A 17 13.46 8.13 -3.78
CA GLY A 17 14.04 9.21 -4.59
C GLY A 17 13.24 9.52 -5.86
N SER A 18 12.51 8.54 -6.40
CA SER A 18 11.62 8.75 -7.54
C SER A 18 10.23 9.28 -7.14
N LEU A 19 9.68 8.84 -6.00
CA LEU A 19 8.36 9.26 -5.53
C LEU A 19 8.32 10.71 -5.08
N VAL A 20 9.39 11.20 -4.44
CA VAL A 20 9.47 12.58 -3.93
C VAL A 20 9.20 13.61 -5.03
N PRO A 21 9.97 13.66 -6.15
CA PRO A 21 9.72 14.62 -7.22
C PRO A 21 8.43 14.31 -8.00
N PHE A 22 8.01 13.05 -8.09
CA PHE A 22 6.84 12.66 -8.86
C PHE A 22 5.52 13.09 -8.20
N CYS A 23 5.37 12.84 -6.90
CA CYS A 23 4.15 13.19 -6.14
C CYS A 23 4.22 14.57 -5.47
N GLY A 24 5.39 15.21 -5.46
CA GLY A 24 5.63 16.45 -4.73
C GLY A 24 5.58 16.26 -3.22
N PHE A 25 6.13 15.15 -2.71
CA PHE A 25 6.25 14.92 -1.27
C PHE A 25 7.36 15.79 -0.66
N SER A 26 7.29 16.02 0.65
CA SER A 26 8.45 16.51 1.40
C SER A 26 9.60 15.51 1.26
N SER A 27 10.83 16.01 1.13
CA SER A 27 12.04 15.17 1.06
C SER A 27 12.39 14.50 2.38
N PHE A 28 11.85 14.98 3.51
CA PHE A 28 12.01 14.38 4.84
C PHE A 28 11.04 13.20 5.00
N PRO A 29 11.52 11.94 4.96
CA PRO A 29 10.62 10.81 5.02
C PRO A 29 10.04 10.62 6.42
N VAL A 30 8.77 10.26 6.49
CA VAL A 30 8.14 9.75 7.72
C VAL A 30 8.13 8.22 7.66
N TYR A 31 8.76 7.59 8.65
CA TYR A 31 8.79 6.13 8.75
C TYR A 31 7.70 5.66 9.71
N TYR A 32 6.85 4.75 9.24
CA TYR A 32 5.75 4.19 10.01
C TYR A 32 6.07 2.75 10.40
N ASP A 33 6.44 2.54 11.66
CA ASP A 33 6.73 1.24 12.26
C ASP A 33 5.92 1.10 13.56
N TYR A 34 4.97 0.16 13.55
CA TYR A 34 4.00 -0.02 14.61
C TYR A 34 4.62 -0.78 15.78
N GLY A 35 4.83 -0.05 16.88
CA GLY A 35 5.60 -0.52 18.05
C GLY A 35 6.90 0.27 18.26
N THR A 36 7.38 0.98 17.23
CA THR A 36 8.62 1.78 17.31
C THR A 36 8.33 3.27 17.09
N SER A 37 8.04 3.67 15.85
CA SER A 37 7.76 5.07 15.51
C SER A 37 6.28 5.43 15.64
N VAL A 38 5.40 4.43 15.58
CA VAL A 38 3.97 4.57 15.87
C VAL A 38 3.65 3.81 17.15
N VAL A 39 3.26 4.52 18.21
CA VAL A 39 3.00 3.91 19.52
C VAL A 39 1.54 4.13 19.91
N TYR A 40 0.85 3.03 20.19
CA TYR A 40 -0.52 3.04 20.71
C TYR A 40 -0.51 3.03 22.24
N SER A 41 -1.21 3.97 22.83
CA SER A 41 -1.58 4.02 24.25
C SER A 41 -3.10 4.02 24.40
N ALA A 42 -3.62 3.83 25.61
CA ALA A 42 -5.06 3.76 25.86
C ALA A 42 -5.84 4.97 25.29
N ASN A 43 -5.25 6.17 25.35
CA ASN A 43 -5.92 7.42 24.96
C ASN A 43 -5.20 8.20 23.86
N SER A 44 -4.07 7.71 23.34
CA SER A 44 -3.30 8.41 22.32
C SER A 44 -2.55 7.47 21.40
N VAL A 45 -2.38 7.90 20.15
CA VAL A 45 -1.41 7.36 19.21
C VAL A 45 -0.36 8.43 19.01
N THR A 46 0.92 8.07 19.10
CA THR A 46 2.01 8.96 18.75
C THR A 46 2.67 8.50 17.46
N VAL A 47 3.11 9.45 16.64
CA VAL A 47 3.95 9.23 15.46
C VAL A 47 5.23 10.03 15.66
N GLN A 48 6.37 9.36 15.68
CA GLN A 48 7.69 9.97 15.95
C GLN A 48 7.72 10.79 17.27
N GLY A 49 6.97 10.34 18.28
CA GLY A 49 6.89 10.99 19.60
C GLY A 49 5.83 12.09 19.71
N GLU A 50 5.22 12.51 18.60
CA GLU A 50 4.15 13.51 18.61
C GLU A 50 2.77 12.86 18.64
N SER A 51 1.87 13.35 19.50
CA SER A 51 0.50 12.86 19.57
C SER A 51 -0.29 13.25 18.31
N VAL A 52 -0.89 12.25 17.66
CA VAL A 52 -1.71 12.43 16.44
C VAL A 52 -3.21 12.19 16.68
N GLY A 53 -3.61 12.05 17.95
CA GLY A 53 -4.99 11.83 18.38
C GLY A 53 -5.18 10.51 19.12
N THR A 54 -6.43 10.13 19.37
CA THR A 54 -6.79 8.83 19.96
C THR A 54 -6.71 7.70 18.93
N PRO A 55 -6.70 6.41 19.34
CA PRO A 55 -6.77 5.28 18.40
C PRO A 55 -7.96 5.36 17.42
N GLN A 56 -9.12 5.82 17.89
CA GLN A 56 -10.31 6.02 17.07
C GLN A 56 -10.10 7.15 16.05
N GLN A 57 -9.53 8.28 16.49
CA GLN A 57 -9.22 9.40 15.59
C GLN A 57 -8.20 8.99 14.52
N TYR A 58 -7.19 8.20 14.89
CA TYR A 58 -6.18 7.68 13.96
C TYR A 58 -6.79 6.76 12.88
N SER A 59 -7.74 5.89 13.28
CA SER A 59 -8.54 5.04 12.37
C SER A 59 -9.46 5.86 11.44
N GLN A 60 -10.06 6.92 11.97
CA GLN A 60 -10.89 7.84 11.18
C GLN A 60 -10.06 8.62 10.14
N GLN A 61 -8.85 9.06 10.51
CA GLN A 61 -7.92 9.68 9.58
C GLN A 61 -7.57 8.72 8.42
N ALA A 62 -7.23 7.46 8.72
CA ALA A 62 -6.96 6.44 7.69
C ALA A 62 -8.16 6.27 6.74
N THR A 63 -9.37 6.23 7.30
CA THR A 63 -10.62 6.12 6.54
C THR A 63 -10.85 7.33 5.63
N ALA A 64 -10.56 8.55 6.13
CA ALA A 64 -10.66 9.77 5.34
C ALA A 64 -9.67 9.77 4.17
N ILE A 65 -8.41 9.34 4.40
CA ILE A 65 -7.38 9.21 3.37
C ILE A 65 -7.85 8.22 2.28
N ALA A 66 -8.29 7.03 2.66
CA ALA A 66 -8.79 6.03 1.71
C ALA A 66 -10.01 6.55 0.91
N SER A 67 -10.92 7.27 1.58
CA SER A 67 -12.11 7.86 0.92
C SER A 67 -11.76 8.90 -0.13
N THR A 68 -10.67 9.66 0.01
CA THR A 68 -10.18 10.59 -1.03
C THR A 68 -9.90 9.82 -2.31
N GLY A 69 -9.23 8.68 -2.20
CA GLY A 69 -8.96 7.77 -3.29
C GLY A 69 -10.20 7.23 -3.99
N SER A 70 -11.17 6.81 -3.21
CA SER A 70 -12.42 6.21 -3.72
C SER A 70 -13.31 7.21 -4.45
N LYS A 71 -13.22 8.50 -4.11
CA LYS A 71 -13.97 9.60 -4.74
C LYS A 71 -13.25 10.18 -5.97
N ALA A 72 -11.95 9.93 -6.12
CA ALA A 72 -11.18 10.43 -7.26
C ALA A 72 -11.66 9.79 -8.57
N THR A 73 -11.87 10.64 -9.58
CA THR A 73 -12.23 10.22 -10.93
C THR A 73 -11.08 9.49 -11.60
N GLU A 74 -11.38 8.52 -12.46
CA GLU A 74 -10.37 7.86 -13.28
C GLU A 74 -10.15 8.70 -14.55
N ASP A 75 -8.92 9.20 -14.73
CA ASP A 75 -8.48 9.83 -15.98
C ASP A 75 -7.60 8.83 -16.77
N PRO A 76 -7.98 8.45 -18.00
CA PRO A 76 -7.17 7.57 -18.86
C PRO A 76 -5.79 8.13 -19.21
N MET A 77 -5.58 9.44 -19.16
CA MET A 77 -4.31 10.10 -19.43
C MET A 77 -3.42 10.24 -18.18
N GLU A 78 -3.91 9.81 -17.03
CA GLU A 78 -3.18 9.89 -15.77
C GLU A 78 -1.89 9.07 -15.82
N THR A 79 -0.81 9.65 -15.28
CA THR A 79 0.47 8.95 -15.17
C THR A 79 0.58 8.28 -13.81
N TRP A 80 0.94 7.00 -13.81
CA TRP A 80 1.04 6.19 -12.61
C TRP A 80 2.47 5.70 -12.39
N GLN A 81 2.88 5.67 -11.14
CA GLN A 81 4.12 5.06 -10.72
C GLN A 81 3.83 3.80 -9.92
N SER A 82 4.38 2.66 -10.35
CA SER A 82 4.18 1.39 -9.64
C SER A 82 4.83 1.45 -8.26
N LEU A 83 4.11 1.01 -7.23
CA LEU A 83 4.67 0.72 -5.91
C LEU A 83 5.06 -0.77 -5.80
N GLY A 84 4.75 -1.57 -6.83
CA GLY A 84 5.08 -2.98 -6.96
C GLY A 84 3.94 -3.92 -6.60
N VAL A 85 4.29 -5.20 -6.58
CA VAL A 85 3.41 -6.30 -6.20
C VAL A 85 3.92 -6.88 -4.88
N PHE A 86 2.99 -7.19 -3.99
CA PHE A 86 3.27 -7.69 -2.65
C PHE A 86 2.46 -8.97 -2.37
N ALA A 87 3.08 -9.95 -1.73
CA ALA A 87 2.35 -10.98 -1.01
C ALA A 87 1.88 -10.41 0.33
N MET A 88 0.59 -10.60 0.65
CA MET A 88 -0.01 -10.23 1.93
C MET A 88 0.01 -11.44 2.85
N VAL A 89 0.73 -11.35 3.96
CA VAL A 89 0.90 -12.44 4.93
C VAL A 89 0.24 -12.04 6.24
N ARG A 90 -0.75 -12.83 6.68
CA ARG A 90 -1.31 -12.72 8.03
C ARG A 90 -0.45 -13.51 9.01
N ALA A 91 -0.55 -13.18 10.30
CA ALA A 91 0.20 -13.90 11.32
C ALA A 91 -0.01 -15.43 11.20
N GLU A 92 1.09 -16.18 11.26
CA GLU A 92 1.15 -17.66 11.18
C GLU A 92 0.87 -18.28 9.80
N GLU A 93 0.63 -17.48 8.75
CA GLU A 93 0.46 -17.96 7.37
C GLU A 93 1.82 -18.31 6.73
N LYS A 94 1.99 -19.57 6.29
CA LYS A 94 3.23 -20.05 5.64
C LYS A 94 3.25 -19.82 4.13
N ASP A 95 2.09 -19.97 3.49
CA ASP A 95 1.93 -19.88 2.04
C ASP A 95 0.89 -18.80 1.73
N PRO A 96 1.31 -17.55 1.40
CA PRO A 96 0.37 -16.47 1.14
C PRO A 96 -0.41 -16.73 -0.14
N SER A 97 -1.73 -16.68 -0.06
CA SER A 97 -2.61 -16.75 -1.24
C SER A 97 -3.10 -15.38 -1.73
N ASN A 98 -2.73 -14.31 -1.04
CA ASN A 98 -3.27 -12.97 -1.25
C ASN A 98 -2.18 -12.04 -1.77
N TYR A 99 -2.43 -11.39 -2.90
CA TYR A 99 -1.48 -10.58 -3.62
C TYR A 99 -2.03 -9.18 -3.85
N LEU A 100 -1.19 -8.18 -3.64
CA LEU A 100 -1.56 -6.77 -3.71
C LEU A 100 -0.64 -6.05 -4.69
N GLN A 101 -1.19 -5.52 -5.76
CA GLN A 101 -0.50 -4.58 -6.63
C GLN A 101 -0.94 -3.16 -6.27
N LEU A 102 0.00 -2.24 -6.18
CA LEU A 102 -0.28 -0.81 -5.93
C LEU A 102 0.45 0.08 -6.91
N ALA A 103 -0.18 1.20 -7.27
CA ALA A 103 0.41 2.30 -8.01
C ALA A 103 -0.15 3.63 -7.50
N VAL A 104 0.63 4.70 -7.64
CA VAL A 104 0.28 6.05 -7.20
C VAL A 104 0.38 7.04 -8.37
N ASN A 105 -0.54 8.00 -8.47
CA ASN A 105 -0.43 9.12 -9.42
C ASN A 105 0.21 10.36 -8.77
N LYS A 106 0.41 11.42 -9.57
CA LYS A 106 1.02 12.67 -9.09
C LYS A 106 0.24 13.34 -7.96
N ASP A 107 -1.07 13.14 -7.89
CA ASP A 107 -1.94 13.69 -6.86
C ASP A 107 -1.94 12.85 -5.56
N GLY A 108 -1.24 11.72 -5.55
CA GLY A 108 -1.23 10.80 -4.42
C GLY A 108 -2.43 9.85 -4.41
N ILE A 109 -3.23 9.77 -5.47
CA ILE A 109 -4.27 8.77 -5.61
C ILE A 109 -3.63 7.40 -5.79
N LEU A 110 -4.12 6.41 -5.05
CA LEU A 110 -3.72 5.01 -5.14
C LEU A 110 -4.75 4.20 -5.92
N ARG A 111 -4.24 3.33 -6.78
CA ARG A 111 -5.00 2.32 -7.52
C ARG A 111 -4.22 1.02 -7.53
N GLY A 112 -4.92 -0.06 -7.79
CA GLY A 112 -4.30 -1.37 -7.79
C GLY A 112 -5.30 -2.50 -7.93
N SER A 113 -4.79 -3.71 -7.75
CA SER A 113 -5.54 -4.94 -7.74
C SER A 113 -5.15 -5.75 -6.51
N TYR A 114 -6.14 -6.44 -5.96
CA TYR A 114 -5.98 -7.48 -4.97
C TYR A 114 -6.37 -8.79 -5.63
N TYR A 115 -5.51 -9.80 -5.57
CA TYR A 115 -5.75 -11.12 -6.13
C TYR A 115 -5.69 -12.18 -5.03
N ASN A 116 -6.70 -13.05 -4.96
CA ASN A 116 -6.69 -14.24 -4.12
C ASN A 116 -6.53 -15.47 -5.02
N SER A 117 -5.42 -16.19 -4.89
CA SER A 117 -5.10 -17.36 -5.73
C SER A 117 -5.91 -18.61 -5.38
N ILE A 118 -6.47 -18.71 -4.17
CA ILE A 118 -7.33 -19.83 -3.78
C ILE A 118 -8.72 -19.67 -4.41
N GLU A 119 -9.25 -18.46 -4.38
CA GLU A 119 -10.58 -18.13 -4.91
C GLU A 119 -10.56 -17.78 -6.40
N ASP A 120 -9.36 -17.67 -6.98
CA ASP A 120 -9.10 -17.16 -8.33
C ASP A 120 -9.89 -15.89 -8.67
N ASN A 121 -9.84 -14.92 -7.75
CA ASN A 121 -10.61 -13.69 -7.87
C ASN A 121 -9.74 -12.44 -7.77
N THR A 122 -10.14 -11.39 -8.48
CA THR A 122 -9.48 -10.09 -8.44
C THR A 122 -10.46 -9.02 -8.00
N SER A 123 -10.06 -8.23 -7.01
CA SER A 123 -10.78 -7.05 -6.54
C SER A 123 -9.97 -5.78 -6.82
N LYS A 124 -10.66 -4.67 -7.09
CA LYS A 124 -10.01 -3.37 -7.27
C LYS A 124 -9.51 -2.82 -5.93
N VAL A 125 -8.40 -2.11 -5.97
CA VAL A 125 -7.88 -1.34 -4.83
C VAL A 125 -8.05 0.14 -5.12
N LYS A 126 -8.56 0.88 -4.13
CA LYS A 126 -8.70 2.33 -4.19
C LYS A 126 -8.22 2.95 -2.90
N GLY A 127 -7.47 4.04 -2.99
CA GLY A 127 -6.94 4.72 -1.83
C GLY A 127 -6.24 6.02 -2.20
N ALA A 128 -5.57 6.61 -1.22
CA ALA A 128 -4.74 7.77 -1.47
C ALA A 128 -3.56 7.83 -0.49
N VAL A 129 -2.65 8.74 -0.76
CA VAL A 129 -1.55 9.15 0.12
C VAL A 129 -1.86 10.56 0.58
N ASP A 130 -1.90 10.77 1.90
CA ASP A 130 -1.88 12.10 2.46
C ASP A 130 -0.46 12.68 2.33
N LYS A 131 -0.30 13.68 1.46
CA LYS A 131 1.04 14.23 1.12
C LYS A 131 1.76 14.87 2.31
N LYS A 132 1.02 15.30 3.35
CA LYS A 132 1.60 15.97 4.53
C LYS A 132 2.18 14.95 5.49
N THR A 133 1.39 13.94 5.84
CA THR A 133 1.74 12.89 6.80
C THR A 133 2.50 11.74 6.13
N GLN A 134 2.45 11.62 4.81
CA GLN A 134 3.01 10.52 4.02
C GLN A 134 2.36 9.15 4.33
N ARG A 135 1.16 9.14 4.92
CA ARG A 135 0.35 7.94 5.14
C ARG A 135 -0.40 7.57 3.86
N ALA A 136 -0.23 6.33 3.42
CA ALA A 136 -1.00 5.71 2.37
C ALA A 136 -2.10 4.87 3.00
N ALA A 137 -3.37 5.10 2.62
CA ALA A 137 -4.49 4.28 3.07
C ALA A 137 -5.38 3.87 1.90
N TRP A 138 -5.85 2.62 1.90
CA TRP A 138 -6.64 2.04 0.82
C TRP A 138 -7.69 1.04 1.32
N THR A 139 -8.67 0.77 0.46
CA THR A 139 -9.66 -0.30 0.61
C THR A 139 -9.59 -1.27 -0.56
N ILE A 140 -10.10 -2.47 -0.33
CA ILE A 140 -10.20 -3.54 -1.34
C ILE A 140 -11.68 -3.79 -1.66
N GLY A 141 -11.99 -3.83 -2.95
CA GLY A 141 -13.37 -3.91 -3.43
C GLY A 141 -14.16 -2.63 -3.19
N ASP A 142 -15.48 -2.74 -3.11
CA ASP A 142 -16.39 -1.60 -2.98
C ASP A 142 -16.74 -1.25 -1.53
N LYS A 143 -16.17 -1.98 -0.55
CA LYS A 143 -16.42 -1.74 0.87
C LYS A 143 -15.52 -0.62 1.40
N ALA A 144 -16.08 0.22 2.27
CA ALA A 144 -15.32 1.27 2.97
C ALA A 144 -14.43 0.73 4.11
N LYS A 145 -14.63 -0.52 4.53
CA LYS A 145 -13.86 -1.21 5.57
C LYS A 145 -13.62 -2.68 5.17
N PRO A 146 -12.52 -3.31 5.61
CA PRO A 146 -11.43 -2.71 6.39
C PRO A 146 -10.61 -1.70 5.58
N VAL A 147 -9.95 -0.76 6.28
CA VAL A 147 -8.98 0.18 5.68
C VAL A 147 -7.58 -0.30 6.01
N TYR A 148 -6.73 -0.43 5.00
CA TYR A 148 -5.33 -0.81 5.11
C TYR A 148 -4.47 0.43 5.07
N GLU A 149 -3.43 0.49 5.88
CA GLU A 149 -2.54 1.64 5.98
C GLU A 149 -1.06 1.28 6.15
N ALA A 150 -0.21 2.03 5.44
CA ALA A 150 1.24 2.05 5.63
C ALA A 150 1.81 3.43 5.31
N GLY A 151 3.08 3.67 5.67
CA GLY A 151 3.83 4.80 5.13
C GLY A 151 4.13 4.62 3.64
N ILE A 152 4.04 5.69 2.84
CA ILE A 152 4.40 5.60 1.42
C ILE A 152 5.89 5.28 1.20
N LEU A 153 6.77 5.74 2.10
CA LEU A 153 8.16 5.28 2.12
C LEU A 153 8.26 3.78 2.38
N ASN A 154 7.49 3.25 3.34
CA ASN A 154 7.51 1.84 3.68
C ASN A 154 7.14 0.95 2.50
N LEU A 155 6.20 1.40 1.65
CA LEU A 155 5.80 0.71 0.41
C LEU A 155 6.89 0.71 -0.68
N THR A 156 8.05 1.33 -0.46
CA THR A 156 9.24 1.19 -1.33
C THR A 156 10.21 0.12 -0.86
N ARG A 157 9.98 -0.47 0.31
CA ARG A 157 10.85 -1.49 0.92
C ARG A 157 10.53 -2.89 0.38
N GLU A 158 11.40 -3.83 0.70
CA GLU A 158 11.22 -5.27 0.42
C GLU A 158 10.14 -5.89 1.30
N GLN A 159 9.98 -5.37 2.52
CA GLN A 159 8.90 -5.78 3.41
C GLN A 159 8.42 -4.58 4.24
N THR A 160 7.14 -4.59 4.62
CA THR A 160 6.60 -3.65 5.60
C THR A 160 5.41 -4.21 6.34
N THR A 161 5.23 -3.76 7.57
CA THR A 161 3.98 -3.89 8.30
C THR A 161 2.92 -2.96 7.71
N VAL A 162 1.70 -3.46 7.64
CA VAL A 162 0.47 -2.72 7.34
C VAL A 162 -0.44 -2.82 8.54
N LEU A 163 -1.06 -1.71 8.91
CA LEU A 163 -2.13 -1.69 9.90
C LEU A 163 -3.47 -1.77 9.20
N VAL A 164 -4.35 -2.64 9.69
CA VAL A 164 -5.69 -2.84 9.15
C VAL A 164 -6.70 -2.35 10.19
N HIS A 165 -7.45 -1.33 9.83
CA HIS A 165 -8.53 -0.76 10.63
C HIS A 165 -9.84 -1.48 10.29
N LYS A 166 -10.28 -2.37 11.20
CA LYS A 166 -11.50 -3.17 11.03
C LYS A 166 -12.76 -2.34 11.24
N ALA A 167 -13.91 -2.94 10.93
CA ALA A 167 -15.21 -2.31 11.10
C ALA A 167 -15.64 -2.17 12.56
N ASP A 168 -15.09 -2.99 13.46
CA ASP A 168 -15.34 -2.96 14.90
C ASP A 168 -14.33 -2.07 15.67
N ASP A 169 -13.69 -1.13 14.97
CA ASP A 169 -12.64 -0.22 15.47
C ASP A 169 -11.38 -0.91 16.04
N LYS A 170 -11.28 -2.23 15.92
CA LYS A 170 -10.04 -2.94 16.24
C LYS A 170 -9.04 -2.77 15.11
N THR A 171 -7.77 -2.87 15.48
CA THR A 171 -6.67 -2.93 14.54
C THR A 171 -6.05 -4.32 14.52
N GLU A 172 -5.50 -4.68 13.37
CA GLU A 172 -4.64 -5.85 13.22
C GLU A 172 -3.44 -5.46 12.36
N GLN A 173 -2.33 -6.18 12.52
CA GLN A 173 -1.16 -6.00 11.70
C GLN A 173 -1.04 -7.16 10.72
N LEU A 174 -0.60 -6.85 9.50
CA LEU A 174 -0.18 -7.84 8.51
C LEU A 174 1.16 -7.42 7.90
N LEU A 175 1.82 -8.34 7.22
CA LEU A 175 3.05 -8.06 6.50
C LEU A 175 2.80 -8.03 4.99
N LEU A 176 3.44 -7.10 4.32
CA LEU A 176 3.62 -7.10 2.87
C LEU A 176 5.05 -7.52 2.57
N PHE A 177 5.22 -8.54 1.73
CA PHE A 177 6.51 -8.92 1.16
C PHE A 177 6.49 -8.59 -0.32
N ARG A 178 7.44 -7.77 -0.78
CA ARG A 178 7.59 -7.44 -2.19
C ARG A 178 7.95 -8.69 -2.98
N ILE A 179 7.21 -8.92 -4.04
CA ILE A 179 7.52 -9.99 -4.99
C ILE A 179 8.47 -9.41 -6.03
N LYS A 180 9.66 -9.99 -6.11
CA LYS A 180 10.59 -9.71 -7.17
C LYS A 180 10.18 -10.52 -8.39
N PRO A 181 10.20 -9.94 -9.60
CA PRO A 181 10.13 -10.78 -10.78
C PRO A 181 11.31 -11.76 -10.70
N GLU A 182 11.07 -13.05 -10.95
CA GLU A 182 12.17 -14.01 -11.03
C GLU A 182 13.12 -13.52 -12.14
N ASP A 183 14.40 -13.37 -11.81
CA ASP A 183 15.44 -13.23 -12.83
C ASP A 183 15.40 -14.52 -13.64
N ASN A 184 14.82 -14.49 -14.84
CA ASN A 184 14.88 -15.59 -15.80
C ASN A 184 16.33 -15.75 -16.30
N ASN A 185 17.23 -16.17 -15.42
CA ASN A 185 18.55 -16.69 -15.72
C ASN A 185 18.56 -18.21 -15.51
N ASN A 186 17.56 -18.90 -16.07
CA ASN A 186 17.72 -20.30 -16.41
C ASN A 186 18.11 -20.38 -17.88
N GLY A 187 19.43 -20.29 -18.12
CA GLY A 187 20.04 -20.81 -19.33
C GLY A 187 19.80 -22.32 -19.38
N ALA A 188 18.66 -22.73 -19.90
CA ALA A 188 18.43 -24.08 -20.37
C ALA A 188 18.80 -24.10 -21.85
N ASP A 189 19.89 -24.81 -22.16
CA ASP A 189 20.31 -25.17 -23.51
C ASP A 189 19.10 -25.54 -24.38
N ALA A 190 18.96 -24.85 -25.51
CA ALA A 190 18.13 -25.34 -26.59
C ALA A 190 18.80 -26.60 -27.17
N PRO A 191 18.13 -27.77 -27.22
CA PRO A 191 18.66 -28.88 -27.98
C PRO A 191 18.68 -28.49 -29.47
N LYS A 192 19.82 -28.76 -30.10
CA LYS A 192 20.02 -28.65 -31.56
C LYS A 192 19.10 -29.59 -32.33
#